data_AF-A0A9P4HJV2-F1
#
_entry.id   AF-A0A9P4HJV2-F1
#
_cell.length_a   1.000
_cell.length_b   1.000
_cell.length_c   1.000
_cell.angle_alpha   90.00
_cell.angle_beta   90.00
_cell.angle_gamma   90.00
#
_symmetry.space_group_name_H-M   'P 1'
#
loop_
_entity.id
_entity.type
_entity.pdbx_description
1 polymer ?
#
loop_
_entity_poly.entity_id
_entity_poly.type
_entity_poly.pdbx_seq_one_letter_code
_entity_poly.pdbx_strand_id
1 'polypeptide(L)'
;TGPHLWDEQLDLDMNRTLRAYDLVCNYAYDCPRGVRWSEEDIQLVKHTGAHLHDDVRVLKAWKRTVCELGDTDLDMMRKITQDVESVREQVKNAQRVIRETE
;
A
#
# COMPACT_ATOMS: atom_id res chain seq x y z
N THR A 1 3.08 -26.54 -4.44
CA THR A 1 2.56 -25.54 -3.46
C THR A 1 3.44 -24.32 -3.59
N GLY A 2 3.08 -23.43 -4.51
CA GLY A 2 3.79 -22.17 -4.69
C GLY A 2 3.65 -21.31 -3.43
N PRO A 3 4.61 -20.44 -3.12
CA PRO A 3 4.56 -19.63 -1.92
C PRO A 3 3.27 -18.79 -1.92
N HIS A 4 2.56 -18.77 -0.79
CA HIS A 4 1.41 -17.90 -0.53
C HIS A 4 1.86 -16.42 -0.44
N LEU A 5 2.53 -15.92 -1.48
CA LEU A 5 3.07 -14.56 -1.57
C LEU A 5 1.94 -13.53 -1.45
N TRP A 6 0.82 -13.82 -2.11
CA TRP A 6 -0.41 -13.04 -2.05
C TRP A 6 -1.46 -13.82 -1.26
N ASP A 7 -1.64 -13.44 0.00
CA ASP A 7 -2.81 -13.84 0.76
C ASP A 7 -3.95 -12.80 0.56
N GLU A 8 -5.19 -13.22 0.80
CA GLU A 8 -6.36 -12.32 0.72
C GLU A 8 -6.25 -11.14 1.69
N GLN A 9 -5.53 -11.35 2.80
CA GLN A 9 -5.31 -10.33 3.81
C GLN A 9 -4.48 -9.16 3.27
N LEU A 10 -3.43 -9.42 2.49
CA LEU A 10 -2.60 -8.41 1.85
C LEU A 10 -3.41 -7.59 0.86
N ASP A 11 -4.27 -8.22 0.06
CA ASP A 11 -5.16 -7.50 -0.86
C ASP A 11 -6.14 -6.58 -0.11
N LEU A 12 -6.71 -7.06 0.99
CA LEU A 12 -7.59 -6.26 1.85
C LEU A 12 -6.83 -5.08 2.47
N ASP A 13 -5.63 -5.33 3.00
CA ASP A 13 -4.82 -4.32 3.66
C ASP A 13 -4.35 -3.24 2.68
N MET A 14 -3.91 -3.63 1.48
CA MET A 14 -3.56 -2.67 0.43
C MET A 14 -4.73 -1.75 0.08
N ASN A 15 -5.89 -2.32 -0.23
CA ASN A 15 -7.04 -1.52 -0.67
C ASN A 15 -7.58 -0.62 0.44
N ARG A 16 -7.62 -1.11 1.69
CA ARG A 16 -8.02 -0.29 2.85
C ARG A 16 -7.05 0.85 3.10
N THR A 17 -5.75 0.58 3.01
CA THR A 17 -4.70 1.57 3.28
C THR A 17 -4.67 2.64 2.20
N LEU A 18 -4.79 2.27 0.93
CA LEU A 18 -4.91 3.25 -0.17
C LEU A 18 -6.12 4.18 0.04
N ARG A 19 -7.29 3.61 0.38
CA ARG A 19 -8.48 4.40 0.64
C ARG A 19 -8.31 5.35 1.82
N ALA A 20 -7.70 4.88 2.92
CA ALA A 20 -7.44 5.71 4.08
C ALA A 20 -6.43 6.83 3.76
N TYR A 21 -5.36 6.50 3.04
CA TYR A 21 -4.36 7.45 2.56
C TYR A 21 -5.01 8.55 1.72
N ASP A 22 -5.83 8.18 0.72
CA ASP A 22 -6.50 9.15 -0.16
C ASP A 22 -7.46 10.06 0.62
N LEU A 23 -8.16 9.50 1.61
CA LEU A 23 -9.08 10.26 2.46
C LEU A 23 -8.33 11.30 3.28
N VAL A 24 -7.22 10.94 3.92
CA VAL A 24 -6.41 11.89 4.70
C VAL A 24 -5.80 12.94 3.77
N CYS A 25 -5.23 12.52 2.63
CA CYS A 25 -4.53 13.42 1.72
C CYS A 25 -5.44 14.49 1.08
N ASN A 26 -6.72 14.16 0.90
CA ASN A 26 -7.74 15.05 0.34
C ASN A 26 -8.55 15.79 1.42
N TYR A 27 -8.33 15.50 2.71
CA TYR A 27 -9.17 16.01 3.79
C TYR A 27 -9.32 17.53 3.81
N ALA A 28 -8.23 18.29 3.64
CA ALA A 28 -8.26 19.75 3.64
C ALA A 28 -9.12 20.32 2.49
N TYR A 29 -9.18 19.62 1.36
CA TYR A 29 -10.01 20.00 0.21
C TYR A 29 -11.48 19.58 0.41
N ASP A 30 -11.71 18.35 0.84
CA ASP A 30 -13.05 17.78 1.02
C ASP A 30 -13.79 18.37 2.24
N CYS A 31 -13.04 18.75 3.29
CA CYS A 31 -13.54 19.31 4.53
C CYS A 31 -12.77 20.60 4.92
N PRO A 32 -12.98 21.74 4.23
CA PRO A 32 -12.19 22.97 4.48
C PRO A 32 -12.34 23.58 5.88
N ARG A 33 -13.35 23.17 6.65
CA ARG A 33 -13.58 23.57 8.05
C ARG A 33 -13.39 22.40 9.04
N GLY A 34 -12.89 21.28 8.54
CA GLY A 34 -12.62 20.09 9.32
C GLY A 34 -11.43 20.31 10.25
N VAL A 35 -11.47 19.69 11.43
CA VAL A 35 -10.41 19.79 12.44
C VAL A 35 -9.83 18.42 12.81
N ARG A 36 -10.17 17.37 12.05
CA ARG A 36 -9.75 16.00 12.35
C ARG A 36 -8.25 15.80 12.11
N TRP A 37 -7.74 16.28 10.98
CA TRP A 37 -6.32 16.22 10.66
C TRP A 37 -5.79 17.64 10.44
N SER A 38 -4.66 17.93 11.07
CA SER A 38 -3.93 19.17 10.79
C SER A 38 -3.21 19.09 9.44
N GLU A 39 -2.78 20.23 8.89
CA GLU A 39 -1.96 20.22 7.67
C GLU A 39 -0.63 19.47 7.88
N GLU A 40 -0.05 19.54 9.09
CA GLU A 40 1.18 18.82 9.43
C GLU A 40 0.97 17.30 9.39
N ASP A 41 -0.15 16.82 9.93
CA ASP A 41 -0.54 15.40 9.86
C ASP A 41 -0.73 14.93 8.42
N ILE A 42 -1.42 15.74 7.61
CA ILE A 42 -1.65 15.45 6.18
C ILE A 42 -0.32 15.34 5.43
N GLN A 43 0.62 16.27 5.67
CA GLN A 43 1.94 16.23 5.04
C GLN A 43 2.77 15.03 5.50
N LEU A 44 2.71 14.67 6.78
CA LEU A 44 3.37 13.48 7.32
C LEU A 44 2.85 12.20 6.67
N VAL A 45 1.52 12.06 6.54
CA VAL A 45 0.89 10.93 5.85
C VAL A 45 1.27 10.92 4.37
N LYS A 46 1.22 12.07 3.68
CA LYS A 46 1.63 12.19 2.26
C LYS A 46 3.06 11.73 2.05
N HIS A 47 3.99 12.20 2.88
CA HIS A 47 5.40 11.84 2.80
C HIS A 47 5.61 10.34 3.05
N THR A 48 4.97 9.80 4.09
CA THR A 48 5.06 8.38 4.44
C THR A 48 4.51 7.47 3.34
N GLY A 49 3.41 7.86 2.71
CA GLY A 49 2.75 7.08 1.67
C GLY A 49 3.11 7.47 0.23
N ALA A 50 4.17 8.24 0.01
CA ALA A 50 4.49 8.83 -1.29
C ALA A 50 4.58 7.82 -2.45
N HIS A 51 4.97 6.58 -2.15
CA HIS A 51 5.12 5.49 -3.13
C HIS A 51 4.02 4.42 -3.03
N LEU A 52 3.09 4.55 -2.06
CA LEU A 52 2.13 3.50 -1.73
C LEU A 52 1.27 3.06 -2.93
N HIS A 53 0.79 4.01 -3.73
CA HIS A 53 0.00 3.72 -4.94
C HIS A 53 0.81 2.97 -6.00
N ASP A 54 2.05 3.41 -6.24
CA ASP A 54 2.93 2.79 -7.24
C ASP A 54 3.33 1.38 -6.82
N ASP A 55 3.70 1.18 -5.55
CA ASP A 55 4.10 -0.12 -4.99
C ASP A 55 2.95 -1.13 -5.07
N VAL A 56 1.73 -0.72 -4.68
CA VAL A 56 0.53 -1.57 -4.81
C VAL A 56 0.23 -1.89 -6.27
N ARG A 57 0.41 -0.94 -7.19
CA ARG A 57 0.19 -1.16 -8.63
C ARG A 57 1.17 -2.18 -9.18
N VAL A 58 2.46 -2.06 -8.86
CA VAL A 58 3.51 -3.01 -9.25
C VAL A 58 3.17 -4.41 -8.74
N LEU A 59 2.77 -4.53 -7.47
CA LEU A 59 2.43 -5.81 -6.89
C LEU A 59 1.22 -6.48 -7.56
N LYS A 60 0.18 -5.70 -7.91
CA LYS A 60 -0.98 -6.18 -8.67
C LYS A 60 -0.61 -6.60 -10.10
N ALA A 61 0.43 -6.02 -10.70
CA ALA A 61 0.94 -6.44 -12.00
C ALA A 61 1.69 -7.78 -11.88
N TRP A 62 2.49 -7.97 -10.83
CA TRP A 62 3.15 -9.24 -10.57
C TRP A 62 2.17 -10.38 -10.31
N LYS A 63 1.12 -10.13 -9.51
CA LYS A 63 0.06 -11.11 -9.28
C LYS A 63 -0.55 -11.62 -10.58
N ARG A 64 -0.86 -10.70 -11.52
CA ARG A 64 -1.38 -11.05 -12.86
C ARG A 64 -0.38 -11.88 -13.66
N THR A 65 0.87 -11.43 -13.69
CA THR A 65 1.96 -12.13 -14.42
C THR A 65 2.12 -13.57 -13.93
N VAL A 66 2.14 -13.78 -12.60
CA VAL A 66 2.25 -15.14 -12.02
C VAL A 66 0.99 -15.97 -12.28
N CYS A 67 -0.21 -15.39 -12.24
CA CYS A 67 -1.43 -16.10 -12.59
C CYS A 67 -1.47 -16.56 -14.06
N GLU A 68 -0.89 -15.78 -14.98
CA GLU A 68 -0.88 -16.08 -16.41
C GLU A 68 0.23 -17.06 -16.81
N LEU A 69 1.43 -16.90 -16.25
CA LEU A 69 2.62 -17.63 -16.67
C LEU A 69 2.99 -18.79 -15.73
N GLY A 70 2.48 -18.79 -14.50
CA GLY A 70 2.92 -19.68 -13.44
C GLY A 70 4.31 -19.30 -12.88
N ASP A 71 4.83 -20.15 -12.00
CA ASP A 71 6.17 -19.97 -11.41
C ASP A 71 7.24 -20.42 -12.42
N THR A 72 7.74 -19.50 -13.25
CA THR A 72 8.63 -19.86 -14.37
C THR A 72 10.12 -19.57 -14.15
N ASP A 73 10.48 -18.51 -13.42
CA ASP A 73 11.88 -18.07 -13.24
C ASP A 73 12.19 -17.78 -11.76
N LEU A 74 13.24 -18.42 -11.23
CA LEU A 74 13.69 -18.26 -9.84
C LEU A 74 14.13 -16.83 -9.51
N ASP A 75 14.80 -16.14 -10.42
CA ASP A 75 15.24 -14.76 -10.21
C ASP A 75 14.04 -13.80 -10.18
N MET A 76 13.06 -14.04 -11.05
CA MET A 76 11.78 -13.33 -11.05
C MET A 76 11.00 -13.58 -9.74
N MET A 77 10.87 -14.84 -9.31
CA MET A 77 10.17 -15.18 -8.08
C MET A 77 10.84 -14.58 -6.83
N ARG A 78 12.18 -14.50 -6.80
CA ARG A 78 12.91 -13.80 -5.74
C ARG A 78 12.59 -12.31 -5.72
N LYS A 79 12.59 -11.65 -6.89
CA LYS A 79 12.22 -10.23 -6.99
C LYS A 79 10.78 -9.97 -6.53
N ILE A 80 9.85 -10.80 -6.98
CA ILE A 80 8.44 -10.74 -6.56
C ILE A 80 8.33 -10.86 -5.04
N THR A 81 9.07 -11.78 -4.43
CA THR A 81 9.08 -11.95 -2.97
C THR A 81 9.53 -10.68 -2.26
N GLN A 82 10.61 -10.05 -2.74
CA GLN A 82 11.09 -8.78 -2.18
C GLN A 82 10.08 -7.65 -2.34
N ASP A 83 9.44 -7.55 -3.52
CA ASP A 83 8.42 -6.54 -3.79
C ASP A 83 7.18 -6.73 -2.88
N VAL A 84 6.76 -7.98 -2.64
CA VAL A 84 5.67 -8.33 -1.70
C VAL A 84 6.00 -7.88 -0.28
N GLU A 85 7.20 -8.20 0.20
CA GLU A 85 7.65 -7.84 1.55
C GLU A 85 7.73 -6.33 1.73
N SER A 86 8.29 -5.62 0.74
CA SER A 86 8.36 -4.17 0.72
C SER A 86 6.97 -3.54 0.80
N VAL A 87 6.01 -4.00 -0.01
CA VAL A 87 4.62 -3.51 0.04
C VAL A 87 3.98 -3.79 1.40
N ARG A 88 4.21 -4.97 2.00
CA ARG A 88 3.70 -5.28 3.34
C ARG A 88 4.21 -4.28 4.37
N GLU A 89 5.48 -3.92 4.33
CA GLU A 89 6.06 -2.92 5.23
C GLU A 89 5.49 -1.52 4.97
N GLN A 90 5.39 -1.10 3.72
CA GLN A 90 4.83 0.21 3.36
C GLN A 90 3.37 0.35 3.81
N VAL A 91 2.56 -0.68 3.57
CA VAL A 91 1.16 -0.74 4.02
C VAL A 91 1.09 -0.63 5.55
N LYS A 92 1.90 -1.40 6.28
CA LYS A 92 1.94 -1.34 7.75
C LYS A 92 2.37 0.04 8.26
N ASN A 93 3.37 0.64 7.63
CA ASN A 93 3.89 1.95 8.01
C ASN A 93 2.85 3.04 7.79
N ALA A 94 2.21 3.06 6.61
CA ALA A 94 1.13 3.99 6.31
C ALA A 94 -0.06 3.83 7.28
N GLN A 95 -0.48 2.59 7.56
CA GLN A 95 -1.53 2.32 8.54
C GLN A 95 -1.18 2.82 9.95
N ARG A 96 0.08 2.66 10.36
CA ARG A 96 0.55 3.16 11.66
C ARG A 96 0.46 4.67 11.71
N VAL A 97 1.05 5.38 10.75
CA VAL A 97 1.07 6.84 10.74
C VAL A 97 -0.34 7.41 10.67
N ILE A 98 -1.21 6.86 9.80
CA ILE A 98 -2.61 7.30 9.71
C ILE A 98 -3.32 7.18 11.08
N ARG A 99 -3.13 6.06 11.79
CA ARG A 99 -3.71 5.86 13.14
C ARG A 99 -3.12 6.78 14.21
N GLU A 100 -1.84 7.11 14.11
CA GLU A 100 -1.16 8.01 15.05
C GLU A 100 -1.57 9.47 14.85
N THR A 101 -2.03 9.82 13.65
CA THR A 101 -2.52 11.16 13.29
C THR A 101 -4.03 11.35 13.44
N GLU A 102 -4.80 10.28 13.73
CA GLU A 102 -6.25 10.35 13.99
C GLU A 102 -6.59 10.81 15.41
#